data_AF-A0A8T3QDJ5-F1
#
_entry.id   AF-A0A8T3QDJ5-F1
#
_cell.length_a   1.000
_cell.length_b   1.000
_cell.length_c   1.000
_cell.angle_alpha   90.00
_cell.angle_beta   90.00
_cell.angle_gamma   90.00
#
_symmetry.space_group_name_H-M   'P 1'
#
loop_
_entity.id
_entity.type
_entity.pdbx_description
1 polymer ?
#
loop_
_entity_poly.entity_id
_entity_poly.type
_entity_poly.pdbx_seq_one_letter_code
_entity_poly.pdbx_strand_id
1 'polypeptide(L)'
;MPTPKEVIQVGDREITISNPHKVYFPESGHTKLDLVHYYLAVADGALTGIRGRPMALKRFVDGITKEAFFQKRAPDNTPDWMRTAELT
;
A
#
# COMPACT_ATOMS: atom_id res chain seq x y z
N MET A 1 14.39 -12.30 -16.38
CA MET A 1 14.86 -11.25 -15.45
C MET A 1 13.99 -11.31 -14.20
N PRO A 2 14.53 -11.50 -12.99
CA PRO A 2 13.72 -11.41 -11.78
C PRO A 2 13.15 -9.99 -11.67
N THR A 3 11.89 -9.89 -11.25
CA THR A 3 11.26 -8.61 -10.98
C THR A 3 12.04 -7.87 -9.89
N PRO A 4 12.43 -6.59 -10.09
CA PRO A 4 13.11 -5.83 -9.06
C PRO A 4 12.26 -5.76 -7.80
N LYS A 5 12.94 -5.91 -6.66
CA LYS A 5 12.37 -5.81 -5.31
C LYS A 5 13.22 -4.85 -4.50
N GLU A 6 12.56 -4.08 -3.66
CA GLU A 6 13.21 -3.15 -2.72
C GLU A 6 12.69 -3.46 -1.32
N VAL A 7 13.58 -3.47 -0.32
CA VAL A 7 13.20 -3.72 1.07
C VAL A 7 13.32 -2.40 1.83
N ILE A 8 12.24 -2.01 2.49
CA ILE A 8 12.17 -0.76 3.26
C ILE A 8 11.95 -1.12 4.74
N GLN A 9 12.73 -0.48 5.62
CA GLN A 9 12.52 -0.56 7.06
C GLN A 9 11.43 0.42 7.49
N VAL A 10 10.40 -0.08 8.18
CA VAL A 10 9.29 0.72 8.71
C VAL A 10 9.13 0.38 10.19
N GLY A 11 9.69 1.23 11.06
CA GLY A 11 9.80 0.93 12.48
C GLY A 11 10.69 -0.30 12.71
N ASP A 12 10.13 -1.32 13.32
CA ASP A 12 10.77 -2.62 13.60
C ASP A 12 10.56 -3.67 12.50
N ARG A 13 9.95 -3.30 11.36
CA ARG A 13 9.54 -4.25 10.32
C ARG A 13 10.22 -4.00 8.98
N GLU A 14 10.57 -5.09 8.31
CA GLU A 14 10.99 -5.10 6.91
C GLU A 14 9.81 -5.34 5.98
N ILE A 15 9.59 -4.41 5.04
CA ILE A 15 8.53 -4.51 4.04
C ILE A 15 9.15 -4.60 2.64
N THR A 16 8.84 -5.69 1.93
CA THR A 16 9.30 -5.87 0.54
C THR A 16 8.34 -5.22 -0.46
N ILE A 17 8.84 -4.29 -1.24
CA ILE A 17 8.15 -3.63 -2.34
C ILE A 17 8.53 -4.31 -3.66
N SER A 18 7.61 -5.09 -4.23
CA SER A 18 7.77 -5.64 -5.58
C SER A 18 7.44 -4.60 -6.66
N ASN A 19 8.12 -4.65 -7.81
CA ASN A 19 7.93 -3.71 -8.92
C ASN A 19 8.01 -2.22 -8.47
N PRO A 20 9.07 -1.80 -7.76
CA PRO A 20 9.16 -0.45 -7.19
C PRO A 20 9.06 0.64 -8.26
N HIS A 21 9.68 0.42 -9.42
CA HIS A 21 9.71 1.39 -10.53
C HIS A 21 8.49 1.35 -11.45
N LYS A 22 7.43 0.58 -11.11
CA LYS A 22 6.20 0.58 -11.91
C LYS A 22 5.50 1.93 -11.79
N VAL A 23 5.28 2.61 -12.92
CA VAL A 23 4.59 3.90 -12.97
C VAL A 23 3.12 3.72 -12.65
N TYR A 24 2.65 4.40 -11.60
CA TYR A 24 1.24 4.38 -11.19
C TYR A 24 0.50 5.64 -11.67
N PHE A 25 1.21 6.76 -11.79
CA PHE A 25 0.68 8.06 -12.20
C PHE A 25 1.39 8.52 -13.48
N PRO A 26 0.85 8.20 -14.69
CA PRO A 26 1.57 8.44 -15.93
C PRO A 26 1.83 9.92 -16.24
N GLU A 27 0.93 10.81 -15.84
CA GLU A 27 1.03 12.24 -16.13
C GLU A 27 2.18 12.91 -15.37
N SER A 28 2.37 12.56 -14.09
CA SER A 28 3.46 13.07 -13.26
C SER A 28 4.70 12.17 -13.23
N GLY A 29 4.61 10.97 -13.81
CA GLY A 29 5.67 9.97 -13.82
C GLY A 29 5.89 9.22 -12.50
N HIS A 30 5.06 9.46 -11.47
CA HIS A 30 5.28 8.84 -10.15
C HIS A 30 5.09 7.32 -10.16
N THR A 31 6.03 6.65 -9.52
CA THR A 31 6.15 5.20 -9.41
C THR A 31 5.47 4.66 -8.15
N LYS A 32 5.38 3.33 -8.05
CA LYS A 32 4.92 2.64 -6.85
C LYS A 32 5.79 2.99 -5.64
N LEU A 33 7.11 3.09 -5.82
CA LEU A 33 8.02 3.46 -4.74
C LEU A 33 7.80 4.90 -4.26
N ASP A 34 7.56 5.83 -5.19
CA ASP A 34 7.26 7.22 -4.84
C ASP A 34 5.99 7.33 -3.98
N LEU A 35 4.95 6.54 -4.32
CA LEU A 35 3.73 6.47 -3.52
C LEU A 35 3.99 5.92 -2.11
N VAL A 36 4.88 4.92 -1.97
CA VAL A 36 5.27 4.38 -0.67
C VAL A 36 6.01 5.45 0.16
N HIS A 37 6.97 6.15 -0.44
CA HIS A 37 7.68 7.25 0.23
C HIS A 37 6.75 8.39 0.64
N TYR A 38 5.77 8.73 -0.19
CA TYR A 38 4.73 9.70 0.16
C TYR A 38 3.95 9.24 1.41
N TYR A 39 3.48 7.99 1.45
CA TYR A 39 2.76 7.48 2.62
C TYR A 39 3.62 7.52 3.89
N LEU A 40 4.92 7.19 3.79
CA LEU A 40 5.84 7.28 4.92
C LEU A 40 6.01 8.72 5.40
N ALA A 41 6.12 9.68 4.48
CA ALA A 41 6.29 11.09 4.82
C ALA A 41 5.08 11.70 5.57
N VAL A 42 3.87 11.19 5.31
CA VAL A 42 2.63 11.69 5.94
C VAL A 42 2.06 10.76 7.03
N ALA A 43 2.72 9.64 7.29
CA ALA A 43 2.17 8.54 8.09
C ALA A 43 1.73 8.99 9.49
N ASP A 44 2.56 9.74 10.21
CA ASP A 44 2.30 10.12 11.61
C ASP A 44 0.98 10.90 11.76
N GLY A 45 0.75 11.87 10.88
CA GLY A 45 -0.48 12.66 10.86
C GLY A 45 -1.66 11.84 10.34
N ALA A 46 -1.49 11.17 9.20
CA ALA A 46 -2.56 10.41 8.54
C ALA A 46 -3.09 9.29 9.44
N LEU A 47 -2.20 8.50 10.05
CA LEU A 47 -2.56 7.36 10.90
C LEU A 47 -3.28 7.78 12.19
N THR A 48 -3.01 8.99 12.70
CA THR A 48 -3.73 9.54 13.85
C THR A 48 -5.21 9.75 13.51
N GLY A 49 -5.52 10.26 12.32
CA GLY A 49 -6.91 10.53 11.89
C GLY A 49 -7.74 9.27 11.57
N ILE A 50 -7.08 8.16 11.22
CA ILE A 50 -7.76 6.91 10.83
C ILE A 50 -7.64 5.77 11.85
N ARG A 51 -7.04 6.04 13.02
CA ARG A 51 -6.80 5.01 14.04
C ARG A 51 -8.10 4.31 14.44
N GLY A 52 -8.09 2.97 14.39
CA GLY A 52 -9.21 2.14 14.82
C GLY A 52 -10.38 2.07 13.83
N ARG A 53 -10.26 2.66 12.65
CA ARG A 53 -11.32 2.64 11.63
C ARG A 53 -11.14 1.43 10.70
N PRO A 54 -12.17 0.58 10.51
CA PRO A 54 -12.17 -0.42 9.46
C PRO A 54 -12.04 0.26 8.08
N MET A 55 -11.15 -0.24 7.23
CA MET A 55 -10.86 0.35 5.92
C MET A 55 -11.15 -0.61 4.78
N ALA A 56 -11.77 -0.09 3.72
CA ALA A 56 -11.77 -0.73 2.42
C ALA A 56 -10.62 -0.16 1.57
N LEU A 57 -9.92 -1.02 0.84
CA LEU A 57 -8.83 -0.60 -0.04
C LEU A 57 -9.33 -0.50 -1.49
N LYS A 58 -9.19 0.66 -2.12
CA LYS A 58 -9.30 0.79 -3.58
C LYS A 58 -7.92 0.56 -4.20
N ARG A 59 -7.76 -0.52 -4.97
CA ARG A 59 -6.45 -0.98 -5.44
C ARG A 59 -6.33 -0.80 -6.95
N PHE A 60 -5.26 -0.12 -7.37
CA PHE A 60 -4.88 0.13 -8.76
C PHE A 60 -3.62 -0.68 -9.09
N VAL A 61 -3.75 -1.99 -9.31
CA VAL A 61 -2.59 -2.89 -9.46
C VAL A 61 -1.73 -2.51 -10.66
N ASP A 62 -2.37 -2.01 -11.73
CA ASP A 62 -1.77 -1.62 -12.99
C ASP A 62 -1.71 -0.10 -13.22
N GLY A 63 -1.82 0.69 -12.14
CA GLY A 63 -1.80 2.15 -12.20
C GLY A 63 -3.18 2.78 -12.37
N ILE A 64 -3.25 4.11 -12.25
CA ILE A 64 -4.53 4.84 -12.12
C ILE A 64 -5.38 4.87 -13.39
N THR A 65 -4.78 4.59 -14.55
CA THR A 65 -5.46 4.60 -15.85
C THR A 65 -6.13 3.27 -16.19
N LYS A 66 -5.95 2.25 -15.34
CA LYS A 66 -6.56 0.92 -15.48
C LYS A 66 -7.66 0.71 -14.45
N GLU A 67 -8.42 -0.36 -14.63
CA GLU A 67 -9.51 -0.70 -13.73
C GLU A 67 -9.00 -0.93 -12.30
N ALA A 68 -9.71 -0.35 -11.34
CA ALA A 68 -9.46 -0.56 -9.92
C ALA A 68 -10.49 -1.53 -9.36
N PHE A 69 -10.11 -2.24 -8.30
CA PHE A 69 -11.07 -3.03 -7.53
C PHE A 69 -11.06 -2.61 -6.06
N PHE A 70 -12.18 -2.88 -5.38
CA PHE A 70 -12.31 -2.68 -3.94
C PHE A 70 -12.07 -3.98 -3.19
N GLN A 71 -11.18 -3.93 -2.21
CA GLN A 71 -10.91 -5.01 -1.27
C GLN A 71 -11.43 -4.63 0.10
N LYS A 72 -12.56 -5.22 0.50
CA LYS A 72 -13.17 -5.03 1.83
C LYS A 72 -12.71 -6.08 2.84
N ARG A 73 -12.63 -7.34 2.41
CA ARG A 73 -12.19 -8.46 3.23
C ARG A 73 -10.66 -8.56 3.22
N ALA A 74 -10.06 -8.75 4.39
CA ALA A 74 -8.63 -9.04 4.50
C ALA A 74 -8.31 -10.37 3.78
N PRO A 75 -7.27 -10.44 2.93
CA PRO A 75 -6.83 -11.67 2.29
C PRO A 75 -6.28 -12.71 3.27
N ASP A 76 -6.27 -13.98 2.89
CA ASP A 76 -5.74 -15.07 3.72
C ASP A 76 -4.24 -14.93 4.03
N ASN A 77 -3.48 -14.31 3.11
CA ASN A 77 -2.05 -14.06 3.28
C ASN A 77 -1.74 -12.72 3.96
N THR A 78 -2.68 -12.19 4.74
CA THR A 78 -2.48 -10.97 5.53
C THR A 78 -1.45 -11.24 6.64
N PRO A 79 -0.45 -10.37 6.84
CA PRO A 79 0.49 -10.53 7.95
C PRO A 79 -0.20 -10.56 9.31
N ASP A 80 0.32 -11.37 10.23
CA ASP A 80 -0.20 -11.58 11.59
C ASP A 80 -0.34 -10.29 12.42
N TRP A 81 0.54 -9.33 12.21
CA TRP A 81 0.52 -8.03 12.89
C TRP A 81 -0.56 -7.06 12.37
N MET A 82 -1.24 -7.38 11.26
CA MET A 82 -2.25 -6.52 10.68
C MET A 82 -3.61 -6.73 11.35
N ARG A 83 -4.10 -5.69 12.03
CA ARG A 83 -5.40 -5.73 12.70
C ARG A 83 -6.54 -5.74 11.69
N THR A 84 -7.52 -6.62 11.92
CA THR A 84 -8.78 -6.68 11.18
C THR A 84 -9.95 -6.35 12.11
N ALA A 85 -11.13 -6.09 11.54
CA ALA A 85 -12.35 -5.85 12.28
C ALA A 85 -13.48 -6.69 11.69
N GLU A 86 -14.34 -7.23 12.55
CA GLU A 86 -15.58 -7.86 12.15
C GLU A 86 -16.67 -6.80 12.08
N LEU A 87 -17.43 -6.80 10.98
CA LEU A 87 -18.54 -5.88 10.75
C LEU A 87 -19.82 -6.72 10.71
N THR A 88 -20.79 -6.35 11.54
CA THR A 88 -22.11 -6.98 11.65
C THR A 88 -23.17 -6.18 10.90
#